data_AF-A9GNN4-F1
#
_entry.id   AF-A9GNN4-F1
#
_cell.length_a   1.000
_cell.length_b   1.000
_cell.length_c   1.000
_cell.angle_alpha   90.00
_cell.angle_beta   90.00
_cell.angle_gamma   90.00
#
_symmetry.space_group_name_H-M   'P 1'
#
loop_
_entity.id
_entity.type
_entity.pdbx_description
1 polymer ?
#
loop_
_entity_poly.entity_id
_entity_poly.type
_entity_poly.pdbx_seq_one_letter_code
_entity_poly.pdbx_strand_id
1 'polypeptide(L)'
;MEALRQSGRLYDAGVMLARQRREGHCGPVVLAAARALGRAPSLGPALRADLLSVAVRCAAAALDASVVDDLMALDGETRALPDLGRNLKVVLFTTELAVREQRWDVLSRLSKQPDFVGRFRGEDEGAAATARLIEAAAAVLAGEPAPRDAPGDGARDAPCGAPLAGDRAALCAEIQRLRPGALPEPQRRQAAREALTNLLAAARGQAR
;
A
#
# COMPACT_ATOMS: atom_id res chain seq x y z
N MET A 1 10.01 -24.46 -14.29
CA MET A 1 9.35 -23.17 -14.59
C MET A 1 9.83 -22.63 -15.93
N GLU A 2 11.13 -22.46 -16.15
CA GLU A 2 11.71 -21.96 -17.42
C GLU A 2 11.19 -22.70 -18.67
N ALA A 3 11.16 -24.04 -18.63
CA ALA A 3 10.65 -24.87 -19.73
C ALA A 3 9.14 -24.64 -20.04
N LEU A 4 8.32 -24.32 -19.03
CA LEU A 4 6.90 -23.99 -19.23
C LEU A 4 6.74 -22.60 -19.82
N ARG A 5 7.60 -21.65 -19.42
CA ARG A 5 7.63 -20.29 -19.98
C ARG A 5 8.02 -20.33 -21.46
N GLN A 6 9.06 -21.09 -21.81
CA GLN A 6 9.55 -21.27 -23.18
C GLN A 6 8.56 -22.00 -24.09
N SER A 7 7.68 -22.84 -23.54
CA SER A 7 6.62 -23.52 -24.28
C SER A 7 5.30 -22.75 -24.36
N GLY A 8 5.26 -21.48 -23.93
CA GLY A 8 4.06 -20.63 -23.98
C GLY A 8 3.01 -20.95 -22.90
N ARG A 9 3.28 -21.89 -21.98
CA ARG A 9 2.41 -22.27 -20.86
C ARG A 9 2.56 -21.30 -19.68
N LEU A 10 2.31 -20.01 -19.94
CA LEU A 10 2.55 -18.93 -19.00
C LEU A 10 1.73 -19.06 -17.71
N TYR A 11 0.49 -19.54 -17.80
CA TYR A 11 -0.38 -19.75 -16.63
C TYR A 11 0.23 -20.79 -15.68
N ASP A 12 0.61 -21.96 -16.20
CA ASP A 12 1.19 -23.04 -15.39
C ASP A 12 2.54 -22.63 -14.79
N ALA A 13 3.37 -21.93 -15.58
CA ALA A 13 4.62 -21.35 -15.09
C ALA A 13 4.36 -20.37 -13.93
N GLY A 14 3.35 -19.51 -14.08
CA GLY A 14 2.93 -18.56 -13.06
C GLY A 14 2.44 -19.22 -11.79
N VAL A 15 1.55 -20.22 -11.89
CA VAL A 15 1.02 -20.95 -10.71
C VAL A 15 2.14 -21.65 -9.94
N MET A 16 3.08 -22.29 -10.63
CA MET A 16 4.21 -22.91 -9.95
C MET A 16 5.09 -21.88 -9.23
N LEU A 17 5.35 -20.74 -9.86
CA LEU A 17 6.19 -19.69 -9.29
C LEU A 17 5.50 -19.00 -8.10
N ALA A 18 4.20 -18.71 -8.20
CA ALA A 18 3.39 -18.12 -7.13
C ALA A 18 3.34 -18.98 -5.87
N ARG A 19 3.56 -20.30 -5.99
CA ARG A 19 3.65 -21.24 -4.86
C ARG A 19 5.03 -21.25 -4.20
N GLN A 20 6.08 -20.76 -4.86
CA GLN A 20 7.45 -20.68 -4.33
C GLN A 20 7.67 -19.43 -3.48
N ARG A 21 6.82 -19.20 -2.47
CA ARG A 21 6.89 -17.97 -1.67
C ARG A 21 8.05 -17.94 -0.68
N ARG A 22 8.81 -19.01 -0.44
CA ARG A 22 9.82 -19.06 0.65
C ARG A 22 11.06 -18.20 0.32
N GLU A 23 11.56 -17.45 1.30
CA GLU A 23 12.76 -16.58 1.19
C GLU A 23 14.01 -17.30 0.68
N GLY A 24 14.19 -18.58 1.04
CA GLY A 24 15.32 -19.39 0.57
C GLY A 24 15.31 -19.72 -0.93
N HIS A 25 14.31 -19.28 -1.69
CA HIS A 25 14.22 -19.46 -3.15
C HIS A 25 14.35 -18.15 -3.93
N CYS A 26 14.65 -17.04 -3.25
CA CYS A 26 14.91 -15.78 -3.93
C CYS A 26 16.27 -15.83 -4.64
N GLY A 27 16.23 -15.54 -5.94
CA GLY A 27 17.40 -15.45 -6.80
C GLY A 27 17.07 -14.64 -8.05
N PRO A 28 18.09 -14.22 -8.83
CA PRO A 28 17.88 -13.32 -9.96
C PRO A 28 16.90 -13.88 -11.00
N VAL A 29 16.94 -15.20 -11.24
CA VAL A 29 16.03 -15.89 -12.18
C VAL A 29 14.57 -15.84 -11.68
N VAL A 30 14.36 -16.12 -10.39
CA VAL A 30 13.02 -16.11 -9.77
C VAL A 30 12.45 -14.70 -9.78
N LEU A 31 13.25 -13.70 -9.41
CA LEU A 31 12.84 -12.30 -9.45
C LEU A 31 12.48 -11.85 -10.87
N ALA A 32 13.33 -12.13 -11.85
CA ALA A 32 13.09 -11.76 -13.24
C ALA A 32 11.82 -12.43 -13.80
N ALA A 33 11.62 -13.73 -13.52
CA ALA A 33 10.44 -14.46 -13.95
C ALA A 33 9.16 -13.95 -13.27
N ALA A 34 9.22 -13.67 -11.96
CA ALA A 34 8.09 -13.13 -11.20
C ALA A 34 7.67 -11.76 -11.74
N ARG A 35 8.64 -10.89 -12.04
CA ARG A 35 8.40 -9.57 -12.67
C ARG A 35 7.79 -9.69 -14.06
N ALA A 36 8.33 -10.57 -14.90
CA ALA A 36 7.88 -10.75 -16.27
C ALA A 36 6.45 -11.29 -16.33
N LEU A 37 6.15 -12.35 -15.56
CA LEU A 37 4.82 -12.95 -15.51
C LEU A 37 3.83 -12.06 -14.76
N GLY A 38 4.26 -11.40 -13.68
CA GLY A 38 3.43 -10.46 -12.91
C GLY A 38 2.95 -9.25 -13.71
N ARG A 39 3.61 -8.93 -14.83
CA ARG A 39 3.22 -7.85 -15.76
C ARG A 39 2.61 -8.36 -17.07
N ALA A 40 2.42 -9.68 -17.21
CA ALA A 40 1.92 -10.26 -18.46
C ALA A 40 0.40 -10.05 -18.58
N PRO A 41 -0.10 -9.26 -19.55
CA PRO A 41 -1.53 -8.92 -19.65
C PRO A 41 -2.41 -10.15 -19.93
N SER A 42 -1.83 -11.22 -20.46
CA SER A 42 -2.51 -12.50 -20.71
C SER A 42 -2.83 -13.30 -19.43
N LEU A 43 -2.29 -12.90 -18.28
CA LEU A 43 -2.62 -13.49 -16.98
C LEU A 43 -3.64 -12.62 -16.24
N GLY A 44 -4.55 -13.26 -15.51
CA GLY A 44 -5.54 -12.57 -14.68
C GLY A 44 -4.92 -11.84 -13.47
N PRO A 45 -5.59 -10.81 -12.94
CA PRO A 45 -5.03 -9.92 -11.92
C PRO A 45 -4.64 -10.65 -10.62
N ALA A 46 -5.37 -11.71 -10.25
CA ALA A 46 -5.06 -12.48 -9.04
C ALA A 46 -3.69 -13.17 -9.12
N LEU A 47 -3.41 -13.81 -10.26
CA LEU A 47 -2.13 -14.48 -10.50
C LEU A 47 -1.00 -13.45 -10.66
N ARG A 48 -1.26 -12.33 -11.34
CA ARG A 48 -0.30 -11.23 -11.45
C ARG A 48 0.07 -10.64 -10.10
N ALA A 49 -0.91 -10.38 -9.23
CA ALA A 49 -0.68 -9.92 -7.86
C ALA A 49 0.14 -10.93 -7.03
N ASP A 50 -0.13 -12.23 -7.16
CA ASP A 50 0.68 -13.26 -6.49
C ASP A 50 2.15 -13.25 -6.95
N LEU A 51 2.38 -13.12 -8.25
CA LEU A 51 3.71 -13.07 -8.84
C LEU A 51 4.46 -11.79 -8.46
N LEU A 52 3.80 -10.64 -8.49
CA LEU A 52 4.37 -9.37 -8.03
C LEU A 52 4.66 -9.41 -6.52
N SER A 53 3.84 -10.11 -5.72
CA SER A 53 4.14 -10.33 -4.30
C SER A 53 5.43 -11.13 -4.09
N VAL A 54 5.71 -12.12 -4.94
CA VAL A 54 6.99 -12.85 -4.95
C VAL A 54 8.13 -11.92 -5.33
N ALA A 55 7.98 -11.12 -6.39
CA ALA A 55 9.01 -10.17 -6.81
C ALA A 55 9.38 -9.17 -5.71
N VAL A 56 8.35 -8.53 -5.11
CA VAL A 56 8.52 -7.59 -3.99
C VAL A 56 9.21 -8.28 -2.83
N ARG A 57 8.76 -9.47 -2.40
CA ARG A 57 9.39 -10.18 -1.28
C ARG A 57 10.87 -10.50 -1.55
N CYS A 58 11.21 -10.90 -2.76
CA CYS A 58 12.59 -11.23 -3.12
C CYS A 58 13.51 -10.02 -3.28
N ALA A 59 12.95 -8.81 -3.46
CA ALA A 59 13.72 -7.60 -3.67
C ALA A 59 13.60 -6.58 -2.51
N ALA A 60 12.70 -6.78 -1.55
CA ALA A 60 12.38 -5.81 -0.48
C ALA A 60 13.54 -5.45 0.46
N ALA A 61 14.66 -6.18 0.39
CA ALA A 61 15.91 -5.81 1.08
C ALA A 61 16.55 -4.53 0.49
N ALA A 62 16.30 -4.23 -0.79
CA ALA A 62 16.73 -3.00 -1.45
C ALA A 62 15.47 -2.26 -1.94
N LEU A 63 15.06 -1.18 -1.26
CA LEU A 63 13.95 -0.34 -1.76
C LEU A 63 14.42 0.55 -2.92
N ASP A 64 14.94 -0.06 -3.98
CA ASP A 64 15.35 0.63 -5.19
C ASP A 64 14.14 1.02 -6.07
N ALA A 65 14.39 1.75 -7.16
CA ALA A 65 13.32 2.19 -8.07
C ALA A 65 12.51 1.02 -8.66
N SER A 66 13.16 -0.12 -8.92
CA SER A 66 12.49 -1.30 -9.49
C SER A 66 11.52 -1.94 -8.51
N VAL A 67 11.86 -1.96 -7.21
CA VAL A 67 10.97 -2.44 -6.15
C VAL A 67 9.79 -1.50 -5.97
N VAL A 68 10.00 -0.19 -6.08
CA VAL A 68 8.90 0.79 -6.05
C VAL A 68 7.93 0.55 -7.20
N ASP A 69 8.44 0.30 -8.41
CA ASP A 69 7.57 -0.02 -9.56
C ASP A 69 6.84 -1.36 -9.39
N ASP A 70 7.48 -2.37 -8.80
CA ASP A 70 6.82 -3.64 -8.45
C ASP A 70 5.70 -3.43 -7.41
N LEU A 71 5.91 -2.56 -6.42
CA LEU A 71 4.92 -2.23 -5.39
C LEU A 71 3.71 -1.51 -5.98
N MET A 72 3.94 -0.51 -6.86
CA MET A 72 2.84 0.20 -7.52
C MET A 72 2.05 -0.71 -8.46
N ALA A 73 2.74 -1.61 -9.18
CA ALA A 73 2.07 -2.63 -9.97
C ALA A 73 1.26 -3.58 -9.08
N LEU A 74 1.81 -4.01 -7.95
CA LEU A 74 1.11 -4.89 -7.00
C LEU A 74 -0.14 -4.22 -6.40
N ASP A 75 -0.08 -2.95 -6.00
CA ASP A 75 -1.25 -2.19 -5.57
C ASP A 75 -2.30 -2.13 -6.69
N GLY A 76 -1.87 -1.82 -7.92
CA GLY A 76 -2.75 -1.77 -9.09
C GLY A 76 -3.48 -3.10 -9.37
N GLU A 77 -2.76 -4.23 -9.32
CA GLU A 77 -3.33 -5.54 -9.54
C GLU A 77 -4.26 -5.98 -8.40
N THR A 78 -3.92 -5.65 -7.14
CA THR A 78 -4.78 -5.98 -6.00
C THR A 78 -6.04 -5.14 -5.91
N ARG A 79 -6.02 -3.89 -6.41
CA ARG A 79 -7.23 -3.05 -6.56
C ARG A 79 -8.24 -3.64 -7.54
N ALA A 80 -7.78 -4.43 -8.52
CA ALA A 80 -8.67 -5.10 -9.47
C ALA A 80 -9.33 -6.37 -8.89
N LEU A 81 -9.07 -6.71 -7.63
CA LEU A 81 -9.61 -7.90 -6.96
C LEU A 81 -10.70 -7.51 -5.96
N PRO A 82 -11.74 -8.35 -5.76
CA PRO A 82 -12.75 -8.16 -4.72
C PRO A 82 -12.23 -8.61 -3.34
N ASP A 83 -10.99 -8.26 -2.99
CA ASP A 83 -10.34 -8.61 -1.72
C ASP A 83 -9.64 -7.35 -1.16
N LEU A 84 -10.45 -6.49 -0.54
CA LEU A 84 -9.98 -5.23 0.05
C LEU A 84 -9.01 -5.45 1.21
N GLY A 85 -9.15 -6.54 1.95
CA GLY A 85 -8.22 -6.90 3.02
C GLY A 85 -6.81 -7.18 2.47
N ARG A 86 -6.71 -7.86 1.33
CA ARG A 86 -5.43 -8.05 0.63
C ARG A 86 -4.87 -6.73 0.10
N ASN A 87 -5.70 -5.87 -0.48
CA ASN A 87 -5.23 -4.56 -0.95
C ASN A 87 -4.74 -3.68 0.21
N LEU A 88 -5.46 -3.64 1.34
CA LEU A 88 -5.03 -2.92 2.54
C LEU A 88 -3.69 -3.44 3.08
N LYS A 89 -3.48 -4.76 3.09
CA LYS A 89 -2.17 -5.34 3.49
C LYS A 89 -1.02 -4.86 2.60
N VAL A 90 -1.24 -4.69 1.29
CA VAL A 90 -0.23 -4.14 0.37
C VAL A 90 0.05 -2.66 0.69
N VAL A 91 -0.99 -1.87 0.98
CA VAL A 91 -0.85 -0.47 1.38
C VAL A 91 -0.05 -0.35 2.68
N LEU A 92 -0.39 -1.15 3.69
CA LEU A 92 0.31 -1.16 4.98
C LEU A 92 1.77 -1.64 4.83
N PHE A 93 2.02 -2.69 4.05
CA PHE A 93 3.37 -3.18 3.79
C PHE A 93 4.23 -2.13 3.07
N THR A 94 3.68 -1.48 2.04
CA THR A 94 4.36 -0.40 1.32
C THR A 94 4.66 0.76 2.26
N THR A 95 3.71 1.06 3.17
CA THR A 95 3.88 2.10 4.17
C THR A 95 5.00 1.77 5.15
N GLU A 96 5.03 0.53 5.65
CA GLU A 96 6.09 0.03 6.52
C GLU A 96 7.48 0.15 5.88
N LEU A 97 7.59 -0.29 4.63
CA LEU A 97 8.84 -0.28 3.89
C LEU A 97 9.32 1.15 3.64
N ALA A 98 8.41 2.07 3.28
CA ALA A 98 8.75 3.47 3.08
C ALA A 98 9.13 4.19 4.38
N VAL A 99 8.47 3.88 5.51
CA VAL A 99 8.82 4.41 6.83
C VAL A 99 10.20 3.94 7.26
N ARG A 100 10.49 2.64 7.11
CA ARG A 100 11.78 2.04 7.49
C ARG A 100 12.95 2.66 6.73
N GLU A 101 12.78 2.85 5.42
CA GLU A 101 13.83 3.40 4.54
C GLU A 101 13.76 4.93 4.40
N GLN A 102 12.85 5.60 5.12
CA GLN A 102 12.59 7.04 5.02
C GLN A 102 12.30 7.54 3.58
N ARG A 103 11.68 6.70 2.76
CA ARG A 103 11.36 6.94 1.35
C ARG A 103 9.96 7.55 1.19
N TRP A 104 9.82 8.80 1.59
CA TRP A 104 8.55 9.54 1.56
C TRP A 104 8.00 9.75 0.14
N ASP A 105 8.88 9.75 -0.86
CA ASP A 105 8.51 9.74 -2.29
C ASP A 105 7.64 8.53 -2.64
N VAL A 106 7.91 7.37 -2.04
CA VAL A 106 7.14 6.13 -2.26
C VAL A 106 5.75 6.26 -1.63
N LEU A 107 5.64 6.82 -0.42
CA LEU A 107 4.34 7.10 0.21
C LEU A 107 3.53 8.12 -0.60
N SER A 108 4.17 9.18 -1.09
CA SER A 108 3.49 10.18 -1.95
C SER A 108 2.98 9.53 -3.24
N ARG A 109 3.79 8.68 -3.89
CA ARG A 109 3.38 7.96 -5.11
C ARG A 109 2.24 6.97 -4.85
N LEU A 110 2.27 6.26 -3.72
CA LEU A 110 1.20 5.33 -3.31
C LEU A 110 -0.12 6.08 -3.04
N SER A 111 -0.06 7.13 -2.23
CA SER A 111 -1.25 7.90 -1.82
C SER A 111 -1.94 8.62 -2.97
N LYS A 112 -1.21 8.92 -4.05
CA LYS A 112 -1.74 9.51 -5.28
C LYS A 112 -2.28 8.48 -6.28
N GLN A 113 -2.26 7.18 -5.96
CA GLN A 113 -2.90 6.20 -6.82
C GLN A 113 -4.39 6.53 -6.96
N PRO A 114 -5.01 6.28 -8.14
CA PRO A 114 -6.41 6.58 -8.35
C PRO A 114 -7.28 5.89 -7.30
N ASP A 115 -8.22 6.66 -6.73
CA ASP A 115 -9.19 6.18 -5.74
C ASP A 115 -8.56 5.62 -4.46
N PHE A 116 -7.37 6.11 -4.06
CA PHE A 116 -6.59 5.57 -2.94
C PHE A 116 -7.38 5.40 -1.63
N VAL A 117 -8.14 6.43 -1.23
CA VAL A 117 -9.02 6.40 -0.05
C VAL A 117 -10.41 5.87 -0.41
N GLY A 118 -10.96 6.30 -1.54
CA GLY A 118 -12.35 6.02 -1.91
C GLY A 118 -12.64 4.53 -2.08
N ARG A 119 -11.66 3.74 -2.52
CA ARG A 119 -11.77 2.28 -2.67
C ARG A 119 -12.08 1.50 -1.39
N PHE A 120 -11.91 2.11 -0.22
CA PHE A 120 -12.22 1.49 1.08
C PHE A 120 -13.51 2.02 1.69
N ARG A 121 -14.06 3.13 1.19
CA ARG A 121 -15.26 3.76 1.74
C ARG A 121 -16.48 2.87 1.51
N GLY A 122 -17.39 2.82 2.48
CA GLY A 122 -18.62 2.02 2.39
C GLY A 122 -18.44 0.51 2.62
N GLU A 123 -17.23 0.00 2.50
CA GLU A 123 -16.89 -1.41 2.73
C GLU A 123 -16.20 -1.62 4.08
N ASP A 124 -15.19 -0.78 4.40
CA ASP A 124 -14.50 -0.79 5.70
C ASP A 124 -14.06 0.63 6.09
N GLU A 125 -14.83 1.24 6.98
CA GLU A 125 -14.59 2.59 7.50
C GLU A 125 -13.24 2.72 8.24
N GLY A 126 -12.75 1.64 8.85
CA GLY A 126 -11.44 1.62 9.50
C GLY A 126 -10.30 1.61 8.48
N ALA A 127 -10.46 0.85 7.40
CA ALA A 127 -9.54 0.86 6.26
C ALA A 127 -9.52 2.22 5.55
N ALA A 128 -10.68 2.86 5.38
CA ALA A 128 -10.78 4.20 4.80
C ALA A 128 -10.09 5.26 5.68
N ALA A 129 -10.30 5.22 6.99
CA ALA A 129 -9.61 6.12 7.93
C ALA A 129 -8.08 5.88 7.94
N THR A 130 -7.66 4.61 7.85
CA THR A 130 -6.25 4.22 7.73
C THR A 130 -5.62 4.78 6.46
N ALA A 131 -6.26 4.58 5.30
CA ALA A 131 -5.80 5.12 4.03
C ALA A 131 -5.73 6.66 4.09
N ARG A 132 -6.73 7.33 4.67
CA ARG A 132 -6.75 8.79 4.82
C ARG A 132 -5.61 9.30 5.70
N LEU A 133 -5.27 8.60 6.78
CA LEU A 133 -4.13 8.94 7.63
C LEU A 133 -2.81 8.81 6.84
N ILE A 134 -2.64 7.72 6.09
CA ILE A 134 -1.46 7.51 5.24
C ILE A 134 -1.33 8.62 4.19
N GLU A 135 -2.43 8.99 3.54
CA GLU A 135 -2.49 10.06 2.55
C GLU A 135 -2.08 11.43 3.14
N ALA A 136 -2.63 11.77 4.31
CA ALA A 136 -2.31 13.02 5.00
C ALA A 136 -0.84 13.06 5.46
N ALA A 137 -0.35 11.97 6.05
CA ALA A 137 1.04 11.86 6.49
C ALA A 137 2.02 11.91 5.30
N ALA A 138 1.71 11.23 4.20
CA ALA A 138 2.51 11.26 2.98
C ALA A 138 2.67 12.68 2.43
N ALA A 139 1.56 13.44 2.35
CA ALA A 139 1.58 14.83 1.90
C ALA A 139 2.47 15.70 2.80
N VAL A 140 2.29 15.61 4.12
CA VAL A 140 3.12 16.37 5.09
C VAL A 140 4.61 16.02 4.95
N LEU A 141 4.94 14.73 4.82
CA LEU A 141 6.33 14.28 4.77
C LEU A 141 7.02 14.64 3.45
N ALA A 142 6.27 14.63 2.35
CA ALA A 142 6.71 15.07 1.03
C ALA A 142 6.77 16.60 0.88
N GLY A 143 6.27 17.37 1.86
CA GLY A 143 6.18 18.83 1.76
C GLY A 143 5.09 19.30 0.79
N GLU A 144 4.08 18.46 0.56
CA GLU A 144 2.98 18.70 -0.35
C GLU A 144 1.76 19.26 0.40
N PRO A 145 0.87 19.99 -0.29
CA PRO A 145 -0.37 20.44 0.31
C PRO A 145 -1.22 19.24 0.77
N ALA A 146 -1.87 19.39 1.93
CA ALA A 146 -2.76 18.36 2.44
C ALA A 146 -3.87 18.06 1.40
N PRO A 147 -4.20 16.78 1.17
CA PRO A 147 -5.21 16.43 0.18
C PRO A 147 -6.58 16.94 0.65
N ARG A 148 -7.24 17.73 -0.19
CA ARG A 148 -8.60 18.23 0.08
C ARG A 148 -9.57 17.06 0.02
N ASP A 149 -10.60 17.07 0.87
CA ASP A 149 -11.72 16.13 0.75
C ASP A 149 -12.34 16.31 -0.66
N ALA A 150 -12.76 15.21 -1.29
CA ALA A 150 -13.25 15.26 -2.66
C ALA A 150 -14.55 16.09 -2.73
N PRO A 151 -14.77 16.87 -3.80
CA PRO A 151 -16.03 17.58 -3.98
C PRO A 151 -17.18 16.56 -4.09
N GLY A 152 -17.98 16.44 -3.04
CA GLY A 152 -19.01 15.42 -2.88
C GLY A 152 -19.01 14.76 -1.50
N ASP A 153 -17.91 14.87 -0.75
CA ASP A 153 -17.82 14.40 0.63
C ASP A 153 -18.64 15.32 1.55
N GLY A 154 -19.91 14.98 1.79
CA GLY A 154 -20.68 15.60 2.86
C GLY A 154 -19.98 15.36 4.20
N ALA A 155 -20.30 16.16 5.24
CA ALA A 155 -19.74 15.98 6.58
C ALA A 155 -19.97 14.58 7.20
N ARG A 156 -20.86 13.77 6.60
CA ARG A 156 -21.14 12.38 6.94
C ARG A 156 -20.33 11.35 6.13
N ASP A 157 -19.84 11.73 4.93
CA ASP A 157 -19.08 10.86 4.02
C ASP A 157 -17.56 11.07 4.15
N ALA A 158 -17.16 12.08 4.92
CA ALA A 158 -15.78 12.21 5.36
C ALA A 158 -15.42 10.99 6.24
N PRO A 159 -14.26 10.35 6.02
CA PRO A 159 -13.78 9.22 6.85
C PRO A 159 -13.70 9.53 8.36
N CYS A 160 -13.77 10.83 8.70
CA CYS A 160 -13.77 11.37 10.04
C CYS A 160 -15.07 12.08 10.45
N GLY A 161 -16.20 11.70 9.85
CA GLY A 161 -17.54 12.17 10.22
C GLY A 161 -18.03 11.60 11.57
N ALA A 162 -19.00 12.28 12.19
CA ALA A 162 -19.56 11.88 13.49
C ALA A 162 -20.71 10.86 13.35
N PRO A 163 -20.92 9.94 14.31
CA PRO A 163 -20.16 9.73 15.55
C PRO A 163 -18.98 8.76 15.37
N LEU A 164 -17.81 9.12 15.90
CA LEU A 164 -16.59 8.30 15.87
C LEU A 164 -16.56 7.38 17.10
N ALA A 165 -16.39 6.07 16.90
CA ALA A 165 -16.20 5.09 17.98
C ALA A 165 -14.84 4.40 17.87
N GLY A 166 -14.23 4.06 19.01
CA GLY A 166 -13.02 3.24 19.10
C GLY A 166 -11.82 3.79 18.31
N ASP A 167 -11.09 2.89 17.65
CA ASP A 167 -9.85 3.15 16.90
C ASP A 167 -9.99 4.24 15.82
N ARG A 168 -11.20 4.39 15.26
CA ARG A 168 -11.49 5.42 14.25
C ARG A 168 -11.37 6.84 14.80
N ALA A 169 -11.77 7.06 16.06
CA ALA A 169 -11.65 8.37 16.70
C ALA A 169 -10.18 8.79 16.86
N ALA A 170 -9.30 7.83 17.19
CA ALA A 170 -7.87 8.06 17.33
C ALA A 170 -7.23 8.40 15.98
N LEU A 171 -7.51 7.63 14.92
CA LEU A 171 -7.00 7.89 13.57
C LEU A 171 -7.41 9.29 13.07
N CYS A 172 -8.67 9.67 13.32
CA CYS A 172 -9.17 10.97 12.91
C CYS A 172 -8.58 12.14 13.70
N ALA A 173 -8.31 11.96 15.00
CA ALA A 173 -7.59 12.96 15.78
C ALA A 173 -6.18 13.20 15.21
N GLU A 174 -5.47 12.14 14.81
CA GLU A 174 -4.17 12.26 14.15
C GLU A 174 -4.28 13.01 12.81
N ILE A 175 -5.27 12.69 11.97
CA ILE A 175 -5.52 13.42 10.71
C ILE A 175 -5.72 14.91 10.96
N GLN A 176 -6.47 15.31 12.01
CA GLN A 176 -6.66 16.71 12.37
C GLN A 176 -5.36 17.42 12.76
N ARG A 177 -4.48 16.73 13.51
CA ARG A 177 -3.17 17.27 13.90
C ARG A 177 -2.24 17.51 12.71
N LEU A 178 -2.43 16.78 11.61
CA LEU A 178 -1.66 16.92 10.38
C LEU A 178 -2.18 18.02 9.44
N ARG A 179 -3.26 18.72 9.79
CA ARG A 179 -3.79 19.82 8.96
C ARG A 179 -2.84 21.03 8.94
N PRO A 180 -2.81 21.79 7.82
CA PRO A 180 -2.11 23.07 7.78
C PRO A 180 -2.59 23.99 8.91
N GLY A 181 -1.65 24.62 9.63
CA GLY A 181 -1.95 25.52 10.75
C GLY A 181 -2.21 24.86 12.10
N ALA A 182 -2.41 23.53 12.16
CA ALA A 182 -2.60 22.83 13.44
C ALA A 182 -1.31 22.76 14.29
N LEU A 183 -0.15 22.63 13.63
CA LEU A 183 1.17 22.60 14.26
C LEU A 183 2.20 23.33 13.36
N PRO A 184 3.29 23.88 13.94
CA PRO A 184 4.47 24.32 13.20
C PRO A 184 5.02 23.19 12.31
N GLU A 185 5.56 23.52 11.14
CA GLU A 185 5.96 22.53 10.13
C GLU A 185 6.91 21.42 10.66
N PRO A 186 7.97 21.72 11.42
CA PRO A 186 8.84 20.67 11.96
C PRO A 186 8.10 19.70 12.88
N GLN A 187 7.21 20.23 13.73
CA GLN A 187 6.40 19.43 14.65
C GLN A 187 5.35 18.61 13.90
N ARG A 188 4.78 19.16 12.82
CA ARG A 188 3.83 18.45 11.96
C ARG A 188 4.48 17.28 11.22
N ARG A 189 5.70 17.46 10.72
CA ARG A 189 6.47 16.36 10.10
C ARG A 189 6.83 15.28 11.11
N GLN A 190 7.19 15.67 12.33
CA GLN A 190 7.43 14.71 13.41
C GLN A 190 6.14 13.93 13.77
N ALA A 191 5.02 14.63 13.95
CA ALA A 191 3.72 14.01 14.22
C ALA A 191 3.31 13.04 13.09
N ALA A 192 3.55 13.38 11.82
CA ALA A 192 3.28 12.48 10.70
C ALA A 192 4.09 11.17 10.77
N ARG A 193 5.37 11.24 11.17
CA ARG A 193 6.21 10.03 11.34
C ARG A 193 5.71 9.15 12.50
N GLU A 194 5.37 9.78 13.62
CA GLU A 194 4.85 9.11 14.80
C GLU A 194 3.51 8.44 14.51
N ALA A 195 2.59 9.13 13.84
CA ALA A 195 1.29 8.58 13.46
C ALA A 195 1.44 7.34 12.56
N LEU A 196 2.34 7.37 11.57
CA LEU A 196 2.61 6.20 10.73
C LEU A 196 3.24 5.05 11.52
N THR A 197 4.16 5.34 12.44
CA THR A 197 4.81 4.31 13.27
C THR A 197 3.81 3.65 14.22
N ASN A 198 2.93 4.44 14.83
CA ASN A 198 1.87 3.94 15.72
C ASN A 198 0.84 3.12 14.95
N LEU A 199 0.43 3.58 13.77
CA LEU A 199 -0.47 2.85 12.86
C LEU A 199 0.10 1.46 12.53
N LEU A 200 1.38 1.39 12.14
CA LEU A 200 2.03 0.14 11.80
C LEU A 200 2.20 -0.78 13.02
N ALA A 201 2.47 -0.24 14.19
CA ALA A 201 2.52 -1.01 15.43
C ALA A 201 1.16 -1.64 15.77
N ALA A 202 0.07 -0.87 15.64
CA ALA A 202 -1.29 -1.37 15.85
C ALA A 202 -1.66 -2.48 14.86
N ALA A 203 -1.37 -2.28 13.56
CA ALA A 203 -1.62 -3.27 12.52
C ALA A 203 -0.88 -4.60 12.75
N ARG A 204 0.35 -4.56 13.27
CA ARG A 204 1.10 -5.78 13.65
C ARG A 204 0.52 -6.47 14.90
N GLY A 205 -0.02 -5.70 15.84
CA GLY A 205 -0.65 -6.23 17.06
C GLY A 205 -1.92 -7.02 16.78
N GLN A 206 -2.69 -6.61 15.77
CA GLN A 206 -3.92 -7.28 15.34
C GLN A 206 -3.68 -8.53 14.46
N ALA A 207 -2.45 -8.75 14.00
CA ALA A 207 -2.07 -9.89 13.17
C ALA A 207 -1.57 -11.10 13.98
N ARG A 208 -1.60 -11.03 15.31
CA ARG A 208 -1.25 -12.10 16.26
C ARG A 208 -2.51 -12.72 16.84
#